data_AF-W6QW25-F1
#
_entry.id   AF-W6QW25-F1
#
_cell.length_a   1.000
_cell.length_b   1.000
_cell.length_c   1.000
_cell.angle_alpha   90.00
_cell.angle_beta   90.00
_cell.angle_gamma   90.00
#
_symmetry.space_group_name_H-M   'P 1'
#
loop_
_entity.id
_entity.type
_entity.pdbx_description
1 polymer ?
#
loop_
_entity_poly.entity_id
_entity_poly.type
_entity_poly.pdbx_seq_one_letter_code
_entity_poly.pdbx_strand_id
1 'polypeptide(L)' 'MSVPSLPDDLSDSDFGDVVSTENDELDLEAISEPWHKYDIKETPNVFYPVYLGEVLNERCLVEHKIGHGGGSTV' A
#
# COMPACT_ATOMS: atom_id res chain seq x y z
N MET A 1 -8.71 11.50 31.03
CA MET A 1 -7.59 11.42 30.09
C MET A 1 -8.13 11.84 28.74
N SER A 2 -7.72 13.00 28.21
CA SER A 2 -8.18 13.46 26.89
C SER A 2 -7.38 12.74 25.82
N VAL A 3 -8.09 12.12 24.88
CA VAL A 3 -7.50 11.60 23.65
C VAL A 3 -6.94 12.82 22.90
N PRO A 4 -5.67 12.83 22.47
CA PRO A 4 -5.17 13.92 21.65
C PRO A 4 -6.01 13.97 20.38
N SER A 5 -6.69 15.09 20.13
CA SER A 5 -7.34 15.35 18.85
C SER A 5 -6.26 15.39 17.77
N LEU A 6 -6.37 14.48 16.81
CA LEU A 6 -5.58 14.48 15.58
C LEU A 6 -5.70 15.88 14.95
N PRO A 7 -4.60 16.49 14.47
CA PRO A 7 -4.70 17.81 13.82
C PRO A 7 -5.65 17.75 12.62
N ASP A 8 -6.51 18.77 12.50
CA ASP A 8 -7.49 18.93 11.42
C ASP A 8 -6.85 19.08 10.01
N ASP A 9 -5.51 19.06 9.92
CA ASP A 9 -4.69 19.31 8.71
C ASP A 9 -4.31 18.02 7.96
N LEU A 10 -4.86 16.87 8.32
CA LEU A 10 -4.67 15.63 7.54
C LEU A 10 -5.64 15.52 6.35
N SER A 11 -6.57 16.46 6.18
CA SER A 11 -7.49 16.46 5.02
C SER A 11 -6.78 16.72 3.68
N ASP A 12 -5.57 17.28 3.71
CA ASP A 12 -4.69 17.48 2.54
C ASP A 12 -3.61 16.38 2.41
N SER A 13 -3.68 15.34 3.25
CA SER A 13 -2.67 14.30 3.25
C SER A 13 -3.01 13.25 2.18
N ASP A 14 -2.15 13.12 1.17
CA ASP A 14 -2.27 12.22 0.00
C ASP A 14 -2.07 10.72 0.37
N PHE A 15 -2.62 10.28 1.50
CA PHE A 15 -2.60 8.88 1.95
C PHE A 15 -3.78 8.06 1.40
N GLY A 16 -4.67 8.70 0.63
CA GLY A 16 -5.87 8.08 0.07
C GLY A 16 -7.03 7.97 1.06
N ASP A 17 -8.16 7.45 0.57
CA ASP A 17 -9.36 7.26 1.37
C ASP A 17 -9.30 5.99 2.22
N VAL A 18 -9.76 6.08 3.47
CA VAL A 18 -9.88 4.92 4.36
C VAL A 18 -11.09 4.09 3.95
N VAL A 19 -10.82 2.86 3.55
CA VAL A 19 -11.85 1.86 3.27
C VAL A 19 -12.50 1.43 4.59
N SER A 20 -13.79 1.73 4.73
CA SER A 20 -14.54 1.53 5.97
C SER A 20 -15.87 0.81 5.79
N THR A 21 -16.28 0.54 4.54
CA THR A 21 -17.53 -0.15 4.22
C THR A 21 -17.28 -1.34 3.29
N GLU A 22 -18.18 -2.32 3.33
CA GLU A 22 -18.13 -3.49 2.44
C GLU A 22 -18.15 -3.11 0.95
N ASN A 23 -18.79 -1.99 0.60
CA ASN A 23 -18.83 -1.52 -0.78
C ASN A 23 -17.45 -1.00 -1.24
N ASP A 24 -16.73 -0.32 -0.35
CA ASP A 24 -15.40 0.22 -0.65
C ASP A 24 -14.34 -0.89 -0.74
N GLU A 25 -14.56 -2.01 -0.04
CA GLU A 25 -13.69 -3.19 -0.11
C GLU A 25 -13.71 -3.87 -1.50
N LEU A 26 -14.82 -3.77 -2.25
CA LEU A 26 -14.93 -4.35 -3.60
C LEU A 26 -13.94 -3.71 -4.57
N ASP A 27 -13.70 -2.41 -4.44
CA ASP A 27 -12.73 -1.69 -5.26
C ASP A 27 -11.30 -2.10 -4.91
N LEU A 28 -11.01 -2.36 -3.62
CA LEU A 28 -9.70 -2.86 -3.18
C LEU A 28 -9.34 -4.21 -3.80
N GLU A 29 -10.29 -5.15 -3.83
CA GLU A 29 -10.03 -6.49 -4.37
C GLU A 29 -9.65 -6.41 -5.86
N ALA A 30 -10.26 -5.48 -6.61
CA ALA A 30 -9.97 -5.28 -8.03
C ALA A 30 -8.59 -4.62 -8.31
N ILE A 31 -8.08 -3.78 -7.39
CA ILE A 31 -6.82 -3.03 -7.56
C ILE A 31 -5.63 -3.65 -6.80
N SER A 32 -5.89 -4.57 -5.88
CA SER A 32 -4.83 -5.19 -5.09
C SER A 32 -4.08 -6.25 -5.91
N GLU A 33 -2.77 -6.34 -5.68
CA GLU A 33 -1.99 -7.41 -6.29
C GLU A 33 -2.31 -8.74 -5.61
N PRO A 34 -2.45 -9.85 -6.35
CA PRO A 34 -2.68 -11.15 -5.76
C PRO A 34 -1.54 -11.57 -4.81
N TRP A 35 -1.86 -11.86 -3.55
CA TRP A 35 -0.88 -12.13 -2.49
C TRP A 35 0.07 -13.31 -2.78
N HIS A 36 -0.40 -14.32 -3.51
CA HIS A 36 0.40 -15.52 -3.84
C HIS A 36 1.61 -15.22 -4.73
N LYS A 37 1.66 -14.04 -5.37
CA LYS A 37 2.84 -13.55 -6.09
C LYS A 37 4.04 -13.29 -5.18
N TYR A 38 3.82 -13.25 -3.87
CA TYR A 38 4.85 -13.06 -2.84
C TYR A 38 5.07 -14.34 -2.00
N ASP A 39 4.35 -15.42 -2.25
CA ASP A 39 4.59 -16.72 -1.59
C ASP A 39 5.55 -17.56 -2.44
N ILE A 40 6.76 -17.78 -1.94
CA ILE A 40 7.79 -18.58 -2.63
C ILE A 40 7.40 -20.04 -2.83
N LYS A 41 6.44 -20.56 -2.06
CA LYS A 41 5.91 -21.92 -2.23
C LYS A 41 4.99 -22.05 -3.43
N GLU A 42 4.28 -20.97 -3.79
CA GLU A 42 3.36 -20.93 -4.92
C GLU A 42 4.01 -20.33 -6.17
N THR A 43 4.80 -19.26 -6.00
CA THR A 43 5.47 -18.54 -7.08
C THR A 43 7.00 -18.60 -6.90
N PRO A 44 7.73 -19.39 -7.70
CA PRO A 44 9.19 -19.52 -7.55
C PRO A 44 9.96 -18.21 -7.75
N ASN A 45 9.44 -17.32 -8.61
CA ASN A 45 9.99 -15.99 -8.89
C ASN A 45 9.10 -14.93 -8.25
N VAL A 46 9.11 -14.86 -6.91
CA VAL A 46 8.31 -13.88 -6.17
C VAL A 46 8.71 -12.45 -6.53
N PHE A 47 7.74 -11.54 -6.46
CA PHE A 47 8.06 -10.12 -6.43
C PHE A 47 8.75 -9.76 -5.12
N TYR A 48 9.58 -8.71 -5.17
CA TYR A 48 10.18 -8.15 -3.96
C TYR A 48 9.09 -7.44 -3.14
N PRO A 49 8.93 -7.76 -1.84
CA PRO A 49 7.99 -7.05 -0.98
C PRO A 49 8.53 -5.65 -0.66
N VAL A 50 7.87 -4.61 -1.19
CA VAL A 50 8.20 -3.21 -0.93
C VAL A 50 7.43 -2.74 0.31
N TYR A 51 8.14 -2.22 1.32
CA TYR A 51 7.52 -1.72 2.55
C TYR A 51 7.43 -0.20 2.56
N LEU A 52 6.30 0.34 3.02
CA LEU A 52 6.20 1.78 3.28
C LEU A 52 7.21 2.16 4.38
N GLY A 53 7.96 3.24 4.14
CA GLY A 53 9.07 3.69 4.98
C GLY A 53 10.42 3.04 4.65
N GLU A 54 10.49 2.09 3.71
CA GLU A 54 11.75 1.53 3.24
C GLU A 54 12.58 2.58 2.48
N VAL A 55 13.90 2.60 2.70
CA VAL A 55 14.83 3.45 1.94
C VAL A 55 15.59 2.60 0.92
N LEU A 56 15.14 2.60 -0.33
CA LEU A 56 15.77 1.87 -1.42
C LEU A 56 17.05 2.58 -1.87
N ASN A 57 18.12 1.81 -2.02
CA ASN A 57 19.44 2.29 -2.46
C ASN A 57 19.93 3.52 -1.67
N GLU A 58 19.59 3.60 -0.38
CA GLU A 58 19.95 4.69 0.54
C GLU A 58 19.49 6.09 0.10
N ARG A 59 18.55 6.18 -0.86
CA ARG A 59 18.19 7.45 -1.51
C ARG A 59 16.70 7.65 -1.72
N CYS A 60 15.93 6.57 -1.86
CA CYS A 60 14.52 6.65 -2.20
C CYS A 60 13.68 6.14 -1.03
N LEU A 61 13.04 7.04 -0.30
CA LEU A 61 12.03 6.69 0.69
C LEU A 61 10.74 6.27 -0.02
N VAL A 62 10.23 5.10 0.28
CA VAL A 62 8.93 4.64 -0.22
C VAL A 62 7.82 5.20 0.68
N GLU A 63 6.98 6.08 0.13
CA GLU A 63 5.90 6.72 0.90
C GLU A 63 4.51 6.14 0.57
N HIS A 64 4.21 5.89 -0.70
CA HIS A 64 2.90 5.45 -1.17
C HIS A 64 3.02 4.49 -2.35
N LYS A 65 2.02 3.60 -2.50
CA LYS A 65 1.82 2.82 -3.72
C LYS A 65 0.87 3.58 -4.63
N ILE A 66 1.26 3.76 -5.89
CA ILE A 66 0.49 4.45 -6.93
C ILE A 66 -0.20 3.44 -7.84
N GLY A 67 0.38 2.25 -8.04
CA GLY A 67 -0.23 1.23 -8.91
C GLY A 67 0.61 -0.02 -9.11
N HIS A 68 0.14 -0.89 -10.01
CA HIS A 68 0.87 -2.10 -10.40
C HIS A 68 0.52 -2.53 -11.83
N GLY A 69 1.37 -3.36 -12.44
CA GLY A 69 1.24 -3.78 -13.84
C GLY A 69 1.90 -5.12 -14.15
N GLY A 70 2.11 -5.40 -15.44
CA GLY A 70 2.55 -6.70 -16.00
C GLY A 70 3.91 -7.27 -15.54
N GLY A 71 4.47 -6.76 -14.45
CA GLY A 71 5.71 -7.24 -13.84
C GLY A 71 6.31 -6.29 -12.79
N SER A 72 5.60 -5.23 -12.38
CA SER A 72 6.14 -4.19 -11.50
C SER A 72 5.06 -3.48 -10.69
N THR A 73 5.48 -2.86 -9.60
CA THR A 73 4.69 -1.98 -8.75
C THR A 73 5.31 -0.57 -8.81
N VAL A 74 4.46 0.46 -8.71
CA VAL A 74 4.87 1.88 -8.63
C VAL A 74 4.21 2.55 -7.45
#